data_AF-A0A7C2SKJ8-F1
#
_entry.id   AF-A0A7C2SKJ8-F1
#
_cell.length_a   1.000
_cell.length_b   1.000
_cell.length_c   1.000
_cell.angle_alpha   90.00
_cell.angle_beta   90.00
_cell.angle_gamma   90.00
#
_symmetry.space_group_name_H-M   'P 1'
#
loop_
_entity.id
_entity.type
_entity.pdbx_description
1 polymer ?
#
loop_
_entity_poly.entity_id
_entity_poly.type
_entity_poly.pdbx_seq_one_letter_code
_entity_poly.pdbx_strand_id
1 'polypeptide(L)'
;MKFEELEDYYNRPDNRPGVQELFGNIVAELPSLEKLLEECNNHWVYEDKVYRFYHQSYKVYRLQSYTQEIVEKLRSLAPNRPLNEWFMTIIREGKGKEFKVEDNQNWLVVTRPILEVFFHARYFLEMIVKYGN
;
A
#
# COMPACT_ATOMS: atom_id res chain seq x y z
N MET A 1 -24.66 26.58 -7.54
CA MET A 1 -23.18 26.69 -7.54
C MET A 1 -22.74 26.55 -8.99
N LYS A 2 -22.08 27.57 -9.54
CA LYS A 2 -21.61 27.56 -10.93
C LYS A 2 -20.39 26.64 -11.05
N PHE A 3 -20.18 26.03 -12.21
CA PHE A 3 -19.06 25.10 -12.44
C PHE A 3 -17.68 25.71 -12.10
N GLU A 4 -17.49 27.00 -12.36
CA GLU A 4 -16.27 27.75 -12.03
C GLU A 4 -16.01 27.85 -10.52
N GLU A 5 -17.07 27.91 -9.69
CA GLU A 5 -16.94 27.95 -8.22
C GLU A 5 -16.53 26.58 -7.65
N LEU A 6 -16.85 25.50 -8.36
CA LEU A 6 -16.45 24.13 -7.99
C LEU A 6 -14.98 23.87 -8.30
N GLU A 7 -14.50 24.29 -9.48
CA GLU A 7 -13.06 24.17 -9.82
C GLU A 7 -12.17 24.94 -8.85
N ASP A 8 -12.56 26.15 -8.45
CA ASP A 8 -11.80 26.93 -7.47
C ASP A 8 -11.81 26.27 -6.08
N TYR A 9 -12.90 25.58 -5.70
CA TYR A 9 -12.97 24.84 -4.44
C TYR A 9 -12.04 23.61 -4.41
N TYR A 10 -12.00 22.83 -5.50
CA TYR A 10 -11.18 21.61 -5.57
C TYR A 10 -9.69 21.86 -5.74
N ASN A 11 -9.30 23.04 -6.26
CA ASN A 11 -7.90 23.39 -6.50
C ASN A 11 -7.27 24.23 -5.38
N ARG A 12 -7.99 24.51 -4.29
CA ARG A 12 -7.43 25.28 -3.17
C ARG A 12 -6.33 24.49 -2.45
N PRO A 13 -5.15 25.09 -2.23
CA PRO A 13 -4.10 24.44 -1.47
C PRO A 13 -4.55 24.24 -0.01
N ASP A 14 -4.26 23.06 0.52
CA ASP A 14 -4.51 22.73 1.92
C ASP A 14 -3.38 23.29 2.81
N ASN A 15 -3.61 24.46 3.38
CA ASN A 15 -2.59 25.18 4.15
C ASN A 15 -2.35 24.64 5.57
N ARG A 16 -2.95 23.50 5.96
CA ARG A 16 -2.70 22.92 7.29
C ARG A 16 -1.21 22.52 7.38
N PRO A 17 -0.47 22.93 8.43
CA PRO A 17 0.98 22.68 8.51
C PRO A 17 1.38 21.23 8.30
N GLY A 18 0.66 20.28 8.92
CA GLY A 18 0.95 18.86 8.77
C GLY A 18 0.63 18.28 7.39
N VAL A 19 -0.23 18.94 6.59
CA VAL A 19 -0.47 18.55 5.19
C VAL A 19 0.66 19.06 4.30
N GLN A 20 1.10 20.30 4.51
CA GLN A 20 2.25 20.88 3.80
C GLN A 20 3.54 20.10 4.08
N GLU A 21 3.79 19.70 5.34
CA GLU A 21 4.92 18.86 5.72
C GLU A 21 4.88 17.49 5.01
N LEU A 22 3.73 16.81 5.06
CA LEU A 22 3.55 15.53 4.37
C LEU A 22 3.78 15.67 2.86
N PHE A 23 3.24 16.71 2.23
CA PHE A 23 3.43 16.94 0.80
C PHE A 23 4.90 17.20 0.46
N GLY A 24 5.60 18.00 1.26
CA GLY A 24 7.04 18.22 1.11
C GLY A 24 7.85 16.92 1.21
N ASN A 25 7.51 16.05 2.17
CA ASN A 25 8.14 14.73 2.30
C ASN A 25 7.84 13.80 1.11
N ILE A 26 6.59 13.81 0.60
CA ILE A 26 6.22 13.05 -0.60
C ILE A 26 7.05 13.48 -1.79
N VAL A 27 7.13 14.79 -2.07
CA VAL A 27 7.91 15.34 -3.19
C VAL A 27 9.39 14.96 -3.06
N ALA A 28 9.96 15.05 -1.85
CA ALA A 28 11.36 14.71 -1.62
C ALA A 28 11.66 13.21 -1.80
N GLU A 29 10.72 12.34 -1.41
CA GLU A 29 10.86 10.88 -1.49
C GLU A 29 10.31 10.29 -2.80
N LEU A 30 9.73 11.11 -3.69
CA LEU A 30 9.05 10.65 -4.90
C LEU A 30 9.89 9.68 -5.75
N PRO A 31 11.19 9.93 -6.03
CA PRO A 31 12.00 8.98 -6.77
C PRO A 31 12.13 7.61 -6.08
N SER A 32 12.19 7.58 -4.74
CA SER A 32 12.21 6.33 -3.99
C SER A 32 10.85 5.62 -3.99
N LEU A 33 9.75 6.38 -3.98
CA LEU A 33 8.38 5.85 -4.04
C LEU A 33 8.09 5.23 -5.40
N GLU A 34 8.51 5.90 -6.49
CA GLU A 34 8.40 5.39 -7.86
C GLU A 34 9.16 4.07 -8.02
N LYS A 35 10.41 4.02 -7.55
CA LYS A 35 11.21 2.80 -7.58
C LYS A 35 10.55 1.65 -6.82
N LEU A 36 10.04 1.91 -5.60
CA LEU A 36 9.34 0.90 -4.81
C LEU A 36 8.07 0.41 -5.53
N LEU A 37 7.34 1.32 -6.19
CA LEU A 37 6.14 0.95 -6.96
C LEU A 37 6.51 0.09 -8.16
N GLU A 38 7.58 0.41 -8.89
CA GLU A 38 8.10 -0.39 -9.99
C GLU A 38 8.51 -1.80 -9.53
N GLU A 39 9.24 -1.90 -8.41
CA GLU A 39 9.60 -3.18 -7.79
C GLU A 39 8.36 -3.99 -7.41
N CYS A 40 7.33 -3.36 -6.84
CA CYS A 40 6.09 -4.02 -6.47
C CYS A 40 5.25 -4.46 -7.68
N ASN A 41 5.36 -3.76 -8.81
CA ASN A 41 4.61 -4.05 -10.04
C ASN A 41 5.31 -5.06 -10.95
N ASN A 42 6.55 -5.45 -10.66
CA ASN A 42 7.27 -6.37 -11.53
C ASN A 42 6.61 -7.76 -11.58
N HIS A 43 6.90 -8.50 -12.66
CA HIS A 43 6.36 -9.83 -12.93
C HIS A 43 6.53 -10.81 -11.75
N TRP A 44 7.67 -10.76 -11.06
CA TRP A 44 7.97 -11.70 -9.98
C TRP A 44 7.26 -11.37 -8.68
N VAL A 45 6.84 -10.13 -8.46
CA VAL A 45 6.14 -9.69 -7.26
C VAL A 45 4.65 -9.70 -7.49
N TYR A 46 4.15 -8.90 -8.43
CA TYR A 46 2.71 -8.76 -8.64
C TYR A 46 2.13 -9.99 -9.32
N GLU A 47 2.55 -10.26 -10.55
CA GLU A 47 1.93 -11.27 -11.40
C GLU A 47 2.14 -12.68 -10.86
N ASP A 48 3.40 -13.10 -10.59
CA ASP A 48 3.69 -14.43 -10.07
C ASP A 48 3.02 -14.64 -8.71
N LYS A 49 3.13 -13.72 -7.74
CA LYS A 49 2.61 -14.02 -6.39
C LYS A 49 1.09 -14.04 -6.31
N VAL A 50 0.41 -13.18 -7.07
CA VAL A 50 -1.04 -13.22 -7.21
C VAL A 50 -1.47 -14.50 -7.94
N TYR A 51 -0.76 -14.90 -9.00
CA TYR A 51 -1.00 -16.18 -9.67
C TYR A 51 -0.82 -17.37 -8.71
N ARG A 52 0.22 -17.38 -7.87
CA ARG A 52 0.52 -18.45 -6.91
C ARG A 52 -0.58 -18.66 -5.87
N PHE A 53 -1.38 -17.64 -5.56
CA PHE A 53 -2.58 -17.80 -4.74
C PHE A 53 -3.55 -18.82 -5.35
N TYR A 54 -3.77 -18.79 -6.67
CA TYR A 54 -4.67 -19.72 -7.36
C TYR A 54 -4.10 -21.14 -7.51
N HIS A 55 -2.83 -21.32 -7.18
CA HIS A 55 -2.13 -22.61 -7.24
C HIS A 55 -1.75 -23.16 -5.85
N GLN A 56 -2.34 -22.63 -4.77
CA GLN A 56 -2.04 -23.02 -3.38
C GLN A 56 -0.54 -23.06 -3.07
N SER A 57 0.21 -22.12 -3.65
CA SER A 57 1.66 -22.10 -3.50
C SER A 57 2.07 -21.17 -2.38
N TYR A 58 2.89 -21.69 -1.46
CA TYR A 58 3.47 -20.94 -0.34
C TYR A 58 4.15 -19.62 -0.75
N LYS A 59 4.53 -19.48 -2.03
CA LYS A 59 5.11 -18.25 -2.58
C LYS A 59 4.23 -17.03 -2.32
N VAL A 60 2.89 -17.15 -2.25
CA VAL A 60 2.00 -16.03 -1.93
C VAL A 60 2.36 -15.33 -0.61
N TYR A 61 2.91 -16.06 0.38
CA TYR A 61 3.30 -15.52 1.67
C TYR A 61 4.44 -14.50 1.56
N ARG A 62 5.20 -14.51 0.46
CA ARG A 62 6.26 -13.52 0.20
C ARG A 62 5.73 -12.11 -0.04
N LEU A 63 4.45 -11.93 -0.37
CA LEU A 63 3.84 -10.59 -0.45
C LEU A 63 3.87 -9.82 0.87
N GLN A 64 4.03 -10.52 2.00
CA GLN A 64 4.13 -9.89 3.31
C GLN A 64 5.38 -9.00 3.46
N SER A 65 6.51 -9.32 2.80
CA SER A 65 7.71 -8.48 2.84
C SER A 65 7.51 -7.18 2.06
N TYR A 66 7.00 -7.27 0.83
CA TYR A 66 6.66 -6.08 0.03
C TYR A 66 5.62 -5.20 0.72
N THR A 67 4.61 -5.83 1.35
CA THR A 67 3.67 -5.09 2.20
C THR A 67 4.37 -4.39 3.37
N GLN A 68 5.40 -5.00 3.98
CA GLN A 68 6.19 -4.34 5.04
C GLN A 68 6.87 -3.09 4.50
N GLU A 69 7.60 -3.24 3.40
CA GLU A 69 8.40 -2.18 2.80
C GLU A 69 7.53 -0.99 2.41
N ILE A 70 6.37 -1.25 1.80
CA ILE A 70 5.39 -0.20 1.49
C ILE A 70 4.90 0.47 2.77
N VAL A 71 4.44 -0.29 3.78
CA VAL A 71 3.89 0.29 5.02
C VAL A 71 4.94 1.10 5.78
N GLU A 72 6.19 0.65 5.84
CA GLU A 72 7.30 1.39 6.44
C GLU A 72 7.58 2.69 5.70
N LYS A 73 7.61 2.65 4.36
CA LYS A 73 7.77 3.85 3.55
C LYS A 73 6.60 4.83 3.72
N LEU A 74 5.36 4.34 3.77
CA LEU A 74 4.19 5.19 4.04
C LEU A 74 4.27 5.87 5.41
N ARG A 75 4.75 5.15 6.45
CA ARG A 75 4.94 5.73 7.79
C ARG A 75 6.05 6.77 7.83
N SER A 76 7.13 6.58 7.07
CA SER A 76 8.24 7.53 7.06
C SER A 76 7.88 8.89 6.46
N LEU A 77 6.83 8.97 5.62
CA LEU A 77 6.36 10.23 5.04
C LEU A 77 5.71 11.17 6.06
N ALA A 78 5.16 10.64 7.16
CA ALA A 78 4.60 11.42 8.26
C ALA A 78 4.77 10.67 9.60
N PRO A 79 6.00 10.64 10.17
CA PRO A 79 6.33 9.78 11.31
C PRO A 79 5.53 10.11 12.58
N ASN A 80 5.05 11.35 12.70
CA ASN A 80 4.26 11.82 13.84
C ASN A 80 2.75 11.59 13.65
N ARG A 81 2.32 10.98 12.55
CA ARG A 81 0.92 10.73 12.24
C ARG A 81 0.65 9.23 12.10
N PRO A 82 -0.30 8.66 12.86
CA PRO A 82 -0.66 7.27 12.67
C PRO A 82 -1.32 7.05 11.30
N LEU A 83 -1.09 5.87 10.74
CA LEU A 83 -1.89 5.38 9.61
C LEU A 83 -3.33 5.13 10.05
N ASN A 84 -4.25 5.08 9.10
CA ASN A 84 -5.66 4.83 9.37
C ASN A 84 -5.89 3.49 10.13
N GLU A 85 -6.75 3.50 11.15
CA GLU A 85 -6.99 2.32 12.00
C GLU A 85 -7.63 1.11 11.29
N TRP A 86 -8.46 1.34 10.27
CA TRP A 86 -8.99 0.25 9.45
C TRP A 86 -7.89 -0.37 8.60
N PHE A 87 -7.02 0.45 8.01
CA PHE A 87 -5.85 -0.05 7.30
C PHE A 87 -4.90 -0.83 8.24
N MET A 88 -4.69 -0.33 9.45
CA MET A 88 -3.92 -1.05 10.48
C MET A 88 -4.57 -2.37 10.90
N THR A 89 -5.90 -2.47 10.87
CA THR A 89 -6.63 -3.73 11.10
C THR A 89 -6.36 -4.74 9.99
N ILE A 90 -6.50 -4.32 8.73
CA ILE A 90 -6.19 -5.16 7.56
C ILE A 90 -4.73 -5.63 7.59
N ILE A 91 -3.79 -4.76 7.98
CA ILE A 91 -2.38 -5.13 8.13
C ILE A 91 -2.21 -6.25 9.16
N ARG A 92 -2.83 -6.14 10.33
CA ARG A 92 -2.74 -7.16 11.38
C ARG A 92 -3.30 -8.50 10.93
N GLU A 93 -4.36 -8.49 10.13
CA GLU A 93 -5.01 -9.71 9.63
C GLU A 93 -4.24 -10.35 8.47
N GLY A 94 -3.57 -9.54 7.64
CA GLY A 94 -2.85 -9.96 6.44
C GLY A 94 -1.38 -10.31 6.62
N LYS A 95 -0.77 -9.96 7.77
CA LYS A 95 0.67 -10.13 8.03
C LYS A 95 0.99 -11.07 9.19
N GLY A 96 2.27 -11.43 9.31
CA GLY A 96 2.80 -12.26 10.39
C GLY A 96 2.47 -13.75 10.24
N LYS A 97 2.07 -14.18 9.04
CA LYS A 97 1.71 -15.57 8.75
C LYS A 97 2.94 -16.34 8.31
N GLU A 98 3.16 -17.49 8.94
CA GLU A 98 4.13 -18.49 8.51
C GLU A 98 3.39 -19.60 7.77
N PHE A 99 3.93 -20.05 6.64
CA PHE A 99 3.30 -21.10 5.85
C PHE A 99 3.32 -22.43 6.61
N LYS A 100 2.16 -23.08 6.68
CA LYS A 100 1.98 -24.45 7.15
C LYS A 100 1.27 -25.26 6.08
N VAL A 101 1.60 -26.54 5.94
CA VAL A 101 0.97 -27.40 4.93
C VAL A 101 -0.55 -27.50 5.16
N GLU A 102 -0.96 -27.45 6.43
CA GLU A 102 -2.35 -27.45 6.87
C GLU A 102 -3.13 -26.23 6.38
N ASP A 103 -2.46 -25.12 6.08
CA ASP A 103 -3.09 -23.91 5.53
C ASP A 103 -3.79 -24.21 4.20
N ASN A 104 -3.33 -25.22 3.43
CA ASN A 104 -3.97 -25.63 2.18
C ASN A 104 -5.42 -26.09 2.38
N GLN A 105 -5.77 -26.64 3.54
CA GLN A 105 -7.17 -27.01 3.83
C GLN A 105 -8.06 -25.80 4.10
N ASN A 106 -7.47 -24.68 4.53
CA ASN A 106 -8.18 -23.43 4.83
C ASN A 106 -7.65 -22.27 3.97
N TRP A 107 -7.21 -22.58 2.74
CA TRP A 107 -6.36 -21.71 1.93
C TRP A 107 -6.91 -20.29 1.80
N LEU A 108 -8.19 -20.16 1.47
CA LEU A 108 -8.84 -18.86 1.29
C LEU A 108 -8.86 -18.04 2.58
N VAL A 109 -9.10 -18.67 3.73
CA VAL A 109 -9.15 -17.99 5.03
C VAL A 109 -7.77 -17.46 5.41
N VAL A 110 -6.72 -18.24 5.14
CA VAL A 110 -5.36 -17.89 5.54
C VAL A 110 -4.73 -16.87 4.58
N THR A 111 -4.93 -17.04 3.27
CA THR A 111 -4.14 -16.33 2.25
C THR A 111 -4.84 -15.16 1.57
N ARG A 112 -6.19 -15.07 1.59
CA ARG A 112 -6.88 -13.87 1.10
C ARG A 112 -6.45 -12.60 1.85
N PRO A 113 -6.31 -12.59 3.19
CA PRO A 113 -5.83 -11.41 3.90
C PRO A 113 -4.43 -10.94 3.47
N ILE A 114 -3.55 -11.86 3.05
CA ILE A 114 -2.21 -11.52 2.54
C ILE A 114 -2.31 -10.70 1.24
N LEU A 115 -3.19 -11.12 0.32
CA LEU A 115 -3.44 -10.39 -0.91
C LEU A 115 -4.11 -9.05 -0.65
N GLU A 116 -5.11 -9.03 0.22
CA GLU A 116 -5.89 -7.84 0.56
C GLU A 116 -5.00 -6.72 1.12
N VAL A 117 -4.15 -7.02 2.11
CA VAL A 117 -3.25 -6.01 2.66
C VAL A 117 -2.25 -5.51 1.61
N PHE A 118 -1.72 -6.40 0.77
CA PHE A 118 -0.79 -6.02 -0.29
C PHE A 118 -1.46 -5.10 -1.31
N PHE A 119 -2.70 -5.40 -1.74
CA PHE A 119 -3.43 -4.55 -2.68
C PHE A 119 -3.76 -3.17 -2.10
N HIS A 120 -4.17 -3.09 -0.84
CA HIS A 120 -4.39 -1.80 -0.19
C HIS A 120 -3.10 -0.99 -0.05
N ALA A 121 -2.02 -1.61 0.42
CA ALA A 121 -0.72 -0.96 0.55
C ALA A 121 -0.22 -0.44 -0.81
N ARG A 122 -0.24 -1.30 -1.84
CA ARG A 122 0.17 -0.95 -3.21
C ARG A 122 -0.69 0.17 -3.78
N TYR A 123 -2.01 0.14 -3.56
CA TYR A 123 -2.91 1.20 -4.01
C TYR A 123 -2.54 2.56 -3.39
N PHE A 124 -2.27 2.61 -2.08
CA PHE A 124 -1.86 3.87 -1.46
C PHE A 124 -0.52 4.38 -1.98
N LEU A 125 0.45 3.48 -2.20
CA LEU A 125 1.71 3.84 -2.85
C LEU A 125 1.48 4.39 -4.27
N GLU A 126 0.65 3.72 -5.06
CA GLU A 126 0.29 4.13 -6.42
C GLU A 126 -0.36 5.52 -6.45
N MET A 127 -1.29 5.80 -5.52
CA MET A 127 -1.92 7.12 -5.44
C MET A 127 -0.93 8.20 -5.01
N ILE A 128 -0.02 7.93 -4.09
CA ILE A 128 1.01 8.89 -3.68
C ILE A 128 1.94 9.20 -4.86
N VAL A 129 2.43 8.18 -5.58
CA VAL A 129 3.27 8.39 -6.76
C VAL A 129 2.53 9.17 -7.85
N LYS A 130 1.26 8.84 -8.10
CA LYS A 130 0.46 9.49 -9.13
C LYS A 130 0.21 10.98 -8.86
N TYR A 131 0.02 11.36 -7.60
CA TYR A 131 -0.39 12.71 -7.20
C TYR A 131 0.68 13.50 -6.43
N GLY A 132 1.88 12.94 -6.25
CA GLY A 132 3.00 13.55 -5.52
C GLY A 132 3.84 14.53 -6.36
N ASN A 133 3.33 14.94 -7.52
CA ASN A 133 3.99 15.82 -8.49
C ASN A 133 3.56 17.27 -8.32
#